data_AF-A0A2C6DDG6-F1
#
_entry.id   AF-A0A2C6DDG6-F1
#
_cell.length_a   1.000
_cell.length_b   1.000
_cell.length_c   1.000
_cell.angle_alpha   90.00
_cell.angle_beta   90.00
_cell.angle_gamma   90.00
#
_symmetry.space_group_name_H-M   'P 1'
#
loop_
_entity.id
_entity.type
_entity.pdbx_description
1 polymer ?
#
loop_
_entity_poly.entity_id
_entity_poly.type
_entity_poly.pdbx_seq_one_letter_code
_entity_poly.pdbx_strand_id
1 'polypeptide(L)'
;MNKLTVVSTPSARSADVWLSILRQQVTGNHSRAGALWDKLKPYQRDMLIFAARLPKSATKRLWREFTREDMRAIYRGLKRLFILKAIFDGCPESDFIPAADWGGLSINPKEINQSKTNNVVAELNNKAELLNKILNH
;
A
#
# COMPACT_ATOMS: atom_id res chain seq x y z
N MET A 1 -7.04 -47.84 52.10
CA MET A 1 -7.36 -47.78 50.65
C MET A 1 -8.48 -46.78 50.45
N ASN A 2 -8.23 -45.67 49.76
CA ASN A 2 -9.15 -45.08 48.79
C ASN A 2 -8.45 -44.00 47.96
N LYS A 3 -8.77 -44.01 46.67
CA LYS A 3 -8.01 -43.49 45.53
C LYS A 3 -7.86 -41.97 45.55
N LEU A 4 -6.65 -41.54 45.21
CA LEU A 4 -6.37 -40.23 44.63
C LEU A 4 -7.25 -40.04 43.37
N THR A 5 -8.08 -39.00 43.36
CA THR A 5 -8.53 -38.36 42.13
C THR A 5 -7.92 -36.96 42.10
N VAL A 6 -6.85 -36.85 41.32
CA VAL A 6 -6.26 -35.57 40.92
C VAL A 6 -7.35 -34.82 40.15
N VAL A 7 -7.99 -33.84 40.80
CA VAL A 7 -8.82 -32.86 40.12
C VAL A 7 -7.86 -32.02 39.29
N SER A 8 -7.84 -32.30 38.00
CA SER A 8 -7.09 -31.57 36.99
C SER A 8 -7.48 -30.09 37.09
N THR A 9 -6.55 -29.28 37.60
CA THR A 9 -6.59 -27.83 37.52
C THR A 9 -6.94 -27.41 36.08
N PRO A 10 -7.95 -26.54 35.86
CA PRO A 10 -8.19 -26.01 34.54
C PRO A 10 -6.96 -25.20 34.14
N SER A 11 -6.27 -25.71 33.12
CA SER A 11 -5.14 -25.10 32.41
C SER A 11 -5.22 -23.57 32.41
N ALA A 12 -4.11 -22.92 32.80
CA ALA A 12 -3.92 -21.47 32.77
C ALA A 12 -4.22 -20.84 31.39
N ARG A 13 -4.34 -21.65 30.33
CA ARG A 13 -4.83 -21.22 29.01
C ARG A 13 -6.30 -20.79 28.99
N SER A 14 -7.07 -21.03 30.05
CA SER A 14 -8.48 -20.64 30.13
C SER A 14 -8.66 -19.21 30.65
N ALA A 15 -7.91 -18.79 31.68
CA ALA A 15 -8.09 -17.48 32.30
C ALA A 15 -7.77 -16.32 31.35
N ASP A 16 -6.69 -16.41 30.57
CA ASP A 16 -6.32 -15.39 29.59
C ASP A 16 -7.31 -15.28 28.43
N VAL A 17 -7.88 -16.42 28.00
CA VAL A 17 -8.91 -16.46 26.96
C VAL A 17 -10.21 -15.84 27.47
N TRP A 18 -10.63 -16.20 28.68
CA TRP A 18 -11.81 -15.61 29.31
C TRP A 18 -11.62 -14.12 29.61
N LEU A 19 -10.44 -13.69 30.05
CA LEU A 19 -10.10 -12.27 30.19
C LEU A 19 -10.10 -11.55 28.84
N SER A 20 -9.68 -12.20 27.75
CA SER A 20 -9.74 -11.61 26.41
C SER A 20 -11.19 -11.39 25.94
N ILE A 21 -12.08 -12.36 26.18
CA ILE A 21 -13.50 -12.32 25.83
C ILE A 21 -14.23 -11.28 26.68
N LEU A 22 -13.96 -11.25 27.99
CA LEU A 22 -14.51 -10.25 28.90
C LEU A 22 -14.01 -8.84 28.57
N ARG A 23 -12.73 -8.68 28.20
CA ARG A 23 -12.24 -7.40 27.65
C ARG A 23 -12.98 -7.04 26.36
N GLN A 24 -13.22 -8.00 25.47
CA GLN A 24 -13.95 -7.77 24.21
C GLN A 24 -15.39 -7.32 24.43
N GLN A 25 -16.06 -7.85 25.46
CA GLN A 25 -17.43 -7.50 25.81
C GLN A 25 -17.55 -6.20 26.63
N VAL A 26 -16.62 -5.95 27.58
CA VAL A 26 -16.65 -4.76 28.44
C VAL A 26 -16.10 -3.51 27.73
N THR A 27 -15.14 -3.66 26.81
CA THR A 27 -14.58 -2.50 26.08
C THR A 27 -15.37 -2.10 24.83
N GLY A 28 -16.42 -2.85 24.47
CA GLY A 28 -17.32 -2.54 23.36
C GLY A 28 -16.60 -2.14 22.08
N ASN A 29 -15.41 -2.68 21.79
CA ASN A 29 -14.52 -2.26 20.71
C ASN A 29 -14.62 -0.76 20.32
N HIS A 30 -14.66 0.14 21.31
CA HIS A 30 -14.15 1.50 21.13
C HIS A 30 -12.62 1.39 21.07
N SER A 31 -12.11 0.66 20.08
CA SER A 31 -10.68 0.62 19.82
C SER A 31 -10.29 2.09 19.61
N ARG A 32 -9.27 2.54 20.34
CA ARG A 32 -8.69 3.88 20.14
C ARG A 32 -8.44 4.17 18.66
N ALA A 33 -8.16 3.13 17.88
CA ALA A 33 -8.05 3.16 16.42
C ALA A 33 -9.34 3.59 15.70
N GLY A 34 -10.53 3.16 16.15
CA GLY A 34 -11.81 3.62 15.62
C GLY A 34 -12.10 5.09 15.93
N ALA A 35 -11.85 5.52 17.17
CA ALA A 35 -11.97 6.94 17.53
C ALA A 35 -10.98 7.82 16.74
N LEU A 36 -9.79 7.30 16.42
CA LEU A 36 -8.82 7.97 15.55
C LEU A 36 -9.27 7.97 14.09
N TRP A 37 -9.79 6.84 13.59
CA TRP A 37 -10.34 6.71 12.24
C TRP A 37 -11.41 7.78 11.98
N ASP A 38 -12.32 7.97 12.93
CA ASP A 38 -13.38 8.97 12.82
C ASP A 38 -12.86 10.40 12.77
N LYS A 39 -11.71 10.67 13.41
CA LYS A 39 -11.02 11.98 13.38
C LYS A 39 -10.20 12.23 12.11
N LEU A 40 -9.86 11.18 11.34
CA LEU A 40 -9.10 11.34 10.11
C LEU A 40 -9.91 12.06 9.04
N LYS A 41 -9.27 13.03 8.37
CA LYS A 41 -9.81 13.67 7.16
C LYS A 41 -9.91 12.66 6.02
N PRO A 42 -10.80 12.86 5.03
CA PRO A 42 -11.00 11.92 3.93
C PRO A 42 -9.71 11.52 3.21
N TYR A 43 -8.83 12.48 2.89
CA TYR A 43 -7.55 12.20 2.22
C TYR A 43 -6.60 11.33 3.06
N GLN A 44 -6.64 11.46 4.39
CA GLN A 44 -5.81 10.66 5.31
C GLN A 44 -6.29 9.21 5.35
N ARG A 45 -7.62 9.02 5.33
CA ARG A 45 -8.22 7.69 5.21
C ARG A 45 -7.87 7.07 3.86
N ASP A 46 -7.98 7.81 2.77
CA ASP A 46 -7.61 7.35 1.42
C ASP A 46 -6.15 6.88 1.37
N MET A 47 -5.22 7.67 1.92
CA MET A 47 -3.80 7.30 1.97
C MET A 47 -3.56 6.02 2.77
N LEU A 48 -4.23 5.87 3.92
CA LEU A 48 -4.11 4.68 4.76
C LEU A 48 -4.69 3.43 4.08
N ILE A 49 -5.85 3.55 3.43
CA ILE A 49 -6.50 2.49 2.65
C ILE A 49 -5.64 2.07 1.46
N PHE A 50 -5.05 3.04 0.76
CA PHE A 50 -4.12 2.79 -0.33
C PHE A 50 -2.88 2.02 0.17
N ALA A 51 -2.25 2.46 1.26
CA ALA A 51 -1.11 1.76 1.85
C ALA A 51 -1.46 0.35 2.37
N ALA A 52 -2.70 0.15 2.80
CA ALA A 52 -3.25 -1.13 3.20
C ALA A 52 -3.54 -2.08 2.01
N ARG A 53 -3.51 -1.57 0.76
CA ARG A 53 -3.92 -2.26 -0.47
C ARG A 53 -5.39 -2.70 -0.43
N LEU A 54 -6.23 -1.90 0.22
CA LEU A 54 -7.68 -2.09 0.23
C LEU A 54 -8.32 -1.31 -0.93
N PRO A 55 -9.50 -1.72 -1.41
CA PRO A 55 -10.19 -1.00 -2.48
C PRO A 55 -10.55 0.41 -2.04
N LYS A 56 -10.54 1.39 -2.96
CA LYS A 56 -10.87 2.79 -2.66
C LYS A 56 -12.28 2.98 -2.06
N SER A 57 -13.20 2.06 -2.34
CA SER A 57 -14.53 2.05 -1.70
C SER A 57 -14.47 1.89 -0.18
N ALA A 58 -13.39 1.30 0.34
CA ALA A 58 -13.17 1.08 1.77
C ALA A 58 -12.96 2.39 2.56
N THR A 59 -12.60 3.50 1.92
CA THR A 59 -12.45 4.81 2.59
C THR A 59 -13.76 5.30 3.22
N LYS A 60 -14.90 4.94 2.61
CA LYS A 60 -16.23 5.34 3.08
C LYS A 60 -16.76 4.46 4.22
N ARG A 61 -16.09 3.34 4.51
CA ARG A 61 -16.54 2.40 5.53
C ARG A 61 -16.40 2.99 6.93
N LEU A 62 -17.37 2.66 7.78
CA LEU A 62 -17.25 2.89 9.22
C LEU A 62 -16.22 1.92 9.81
N TRP A 63 -15.58 2.31 10.92
CA TRP A 63 -14.55 1.48 11.55
C TRP A 63 -15.04 0.05 11.86
N ARG A 64 -16.30 -0.08 12.29
CA ARG A 64 -16.94 -1.37 12.62
C ARG A 64 -17.21 -2.28 11.39
N GLU A 65 -17.14 -1.74 10.19
CA GLU A 65 -17.41 -2.48 8.94
C GLU A 65 -16.16 -3.18 8.39
N PHE A 66 -14.99 -2.90 8.96
CA PHE A 66 -13.76 -3.59 8.58
C PHE A 66 -13.70 -4.97 9.21
N THR A 67 -13.41 -5.96 8.36
CA THR A 67 -13.14 -7.33 8.80
C THR A 67 -11.82 -7.41 9.57
N ARG A 68 -11.58 -8.54 10.25
CA ARG A 68 -10.31 -8.77 10.95
C ARG A 68 -9.12 -8.73 9.98
N GLU A 69 -9.30 -9.26 8.79
CA GLU A 69 -8.35 -9.26 7.69
C GLU A 69 -8.04 -7.84 7.22
N ASP A 70 -9.08 -7.01 7.05
CA ASP A 70 -8.93 -5.59 6.72
C ASP A 70 -8.14 -4.85 7.80
N MET A 71 -8.46 -5.08 9.09
CA MET A 71 -7.73 -4.44 10.19
C MET A 71 -6.24 -4.81 10.20
N ARG A 72 -5.90 -6.06 9.90
CA ARG A 72 -4.51 -6.50 9.72
C ARG A 72 -3.85 -5.85 8.51
N ALA A 73 -4.60 -5.65 7.42
CA ALA A 73 -4.12 -4.94 6.24
C ALA A 73 -3.84 -3.46 6.54
N ILE A 74 -4.76 -2.78 7.24
CA ILE A 74 -4.63 -1.39 7.69
C ILE A 74 -3.41 -1.23 8.60
N TYR A 75 -3.23 -2.12 9.57
CA TYR A 75 -2.06 -2.10 10.45
C TYR A 75 -0.74 -2.24 9.68
N ARG A 76 -0.69 -3.14 8.69
CA ARG A 76 0.48 -3.28 7.79
C ARG A 76 0.67 -2.04 6.92
N GLY A 77 -0.40 -1.43 6.44
CA GLY A 77 -0.37 -0.17 5.69
C GLY A 77 0.25 0.96 6.51
N LEU A 78 -0.16 1.11 7.77
CA LEU A 78 0.42 2.10 8.68
C LEU A 78 1.92 1.88 8.91
N LYS A 79 2.35 0.63 9.11
CA LYS A 79 3.78 0.30 9.22
C LYS A 79 4.57 0.68 7.96
N ARG A 80 4.03 0.43 6.77
CA ARG A 80 4.67 0.82 5.50
C ARG A 80 4.82 2.34 5.41
N LEU A 81 3.79 3.10 5.76
CA LEU A 81 3.84 4.56 5.76
C LEU A 81 4.90 5.07 6.76
N PHE A 82 4.99 4.46 7.94
CA PHE A 82 6.00 4.83 8.93
C PHE A 82 7.42 4.54 8.43
N ILE A 83 7.64 3.39 7.80
CA ILE A 83 8.92 3.05 7.19
C ILE A 83 9.28 4.03 6.07
N LEU A 84 8.33 4.37 5.20
CA LEU A 84 8.55 5.37 4.15
C LEU A 84 8.92 6.73 4.75
N LYS A 85 8.20 7.21 5.77
CA LYS A 85 8.57 8.42 6.49
C LYS A 85 10.01 8.33 7.02
N ALA A 86 10.36 7.22 7.66
CA ALA A 86 11.71 7.04 8.22
C ALA A 86 12.81 7.03 7.13
N ILE A 87 12.53 6.47 5.94
CA ILE A 87 13.45 6.48 4.81
C ILE A 87 13.70 7.92 4.31
N PHE A 88 12.65 8.73 4.25
CA PHE A 88 12.72 10.11 3.76
C PHE A 88 13.00 11.16 4.86
N ASP A 89 13.16 10.76 6.12
CA ASP A 89 13.28 11.70 7.26
C ASP A 89 14.56 12.57 7.21
N GLY A 90 15.53 12.19 6.36
CA GLY A 90 16.75 12.96 6.11
C GLY A 90 16.78 13.73 4.78
N CYS A 91 15.73 13.64 3.97
CA CYS A 91 15.65 14.34 2.68
C CYS A 91 15.14 15.78 2.90
N PRO A 92 15.91 16.81 2.53
CA PRO A 92 15.41 18.19 2.55
C PRO A 92 14.25 18.36 1.56
N GLU A 93 13.38 19.33 1.81
CA GLU A 93 12.23 19.64 0.94
C GLU A 93 12.66 19.95 -0.51
N SER A 94 13.86 20.50 -0.68
CA SER A 94 14.46 20.78 -2.00
C SER A 94 14.58 19.53 -2.88
N ASP A 95 14.72 18.33 -2.29
CA ASP A 95 14.85 17.08 -3.04
C ASP A 95 13.52 16.63 -3.66
N PHE A 96 12.40 17.22 -3.24
CA PHE A 96 11.05 16.94 -3.75
C PHE A 96 10.57 18.00 -4.76
N ILE A 97 11.38 19.03 -5.00
CA ILE A 97 11.13 20.01 -6.07
C ILE A 97 11.84 19.46 -7.31
N PRO A 98 11.12 19.11 -8.38
CA PRO A 98 11.77 18.79 -9.63
C PRO A 98 12.57 20.02 -10.05
N ALA A 99 13.89 19.87 -10.25
CA ALA A 99 14.66 20.93 -10.88
C ALA A 99 14.00 21.30 -12.23
N ALA A 100 14.06 22.57 -12.62
CA ALA A 100 13.29 23.11 -13.74
C ALA A 100 13.52 22.39 -15.09
N ASP A 101 14.57 21.57 -15.16
CA ASP A 101 15.07 20.74 -16.23
C ASP A 101 14.73 19.24 -16.10
N TRP A 102 14.07 18.80 -15.01
CA TRP A 102 13.24 17.60 -15.02
C TRP A 102 12.00 17.91 -15.84
N GLY A 103 12.22 18.05 -17.15
CA GLY A 103 11.22 18.39 -18.14
C GLY A 103 9.95 17.64 -17.80
N GLY A 104 8.88 18.39 -17.57
CA GLY A 104 7.59 17.83 -17.23
C GLY A 104 7.30 16.69 -18.18
N LEU A 105 7.39 15.46 -17.67
CA LEU A 105 6.84 14.28 -18.30
C LEU A 105 5.31 14.40 -18.17
N SER A 106 4.76 15.42 -18.82
CA SER A 106 3.50 15.27 -19.53
C SER A 106 3.79 14.23 -20.60
N ILE A 107 3.71 12.97 -20.21
CA ILE A 107 3.75 11.85 -21.14
C ILE A 107 2.46 11.98 -21.95
N ASN A 108 2.52 12.72 -23.05
CA ASN A 108 1.47 12.71 -24.04
C ASN A 108 1.58 11.35 -24.75
N PRO A 109 0.61 10.42 -24.61
CA PRO A 109 0.75 9.05 -25.12
C PRO A 109 0.99 8.98 -26.64
N LYS A 110 0.72 10.08 -27.36
CA LYS A 110 0.94 10.21 -28.80
C LYS A 110 2.43 10.37 -29.17
N GLU A 111 3.24 11.01 -28.32
CA GLU A 111 4.66 11.32 -28.60
C GLU A 111 5.59 10.09 -28.42
N ILE A 112 5.22 9.16 -27.54
CA ILE A 112 5.93 7.88 -27.37
C ILE A 112 5.84 7.02 -28.64
N ASN A 113 4.68 7.03 -29.29
CA ASN A 113 4.48 6.25 -30.50
C ASN A 113 5.20 6.87 -31.69
N GLN A 114 5.19 8.20 -31.82
CA GLN A 114 5.88 8.92 -32.90
C GLN A 114 7.41 8.79 -32.85
N SER A 115 8.02 8.88 -31.66
CA SER A 115 9.48 8.74 -31.52
C SER A 115 9.97 7.31 -31.85
N LYS A 116 9.22 6.29 -31.43
CA LYS A 116 9.52 4.89 -31.79
C LYS A 116 9.32 4.63 -33.28
N THR A 117 8.26 5.15 -33.90
CA THR A 117 8.03 4.97 -35.34
C THR A 117 9.08 5.69 -36.19
N ASN A 118 9.48 6.90 -35.80
CA ASN A 118 10.45 7.69 -36.57
C ASN A 118 11.84 7.06 -36.58
N ASN A 119 12.27 6.47 -35.45
CA ASN A 119 13.54 5.75 -35.39
C ASN A 119 13.52 4.48 -36.26
N VAL A 120 12.41 3.72 -36.26
CA VAL A 120 12.27 2.53 -37.10
C VAL A 120 12.24 2.89 -38.59
N VAL A 121 11.54 3.97 -38.96
CA VAL A 121 11.48 4.44 -40.36
C VAL A 121 12.85 4.92 -40.85
N ALA A 122 13.60 5.66 -40.03
CA ALA A 122 14.95 6.08 -40.37
C ALA A 122 15.89 4.88 -40.56
N GLU A 123 15.79 3.86 -39.70
CA GLU A 123 16.61 2.64 -39.81
C GLU A 123 16.26 1.81 -41.06
N LEU A 124 14.97 1.73 -41.41
CA LEU A 124 14.51 1.07 -42.64
C LEU A 124 14.97 1.81 -43.90
N ASN A 125 14.93 3.15 -43.90
CA ASN A 125 15.41 3.95 -45.03
C ASN A 125 16.93 3.79 -45.23
N ASN A 126 17.71 3.82 -44.14
CA ASN A 126 19.15 3.58 -44.22
C ASN A 126 19.48 2.17 -44.75
N LYS A 127 18.73 1.14 -44.33
CA LYS A 127 18.89 -0.22 -44.86
C LYS A 127 18.49 -0.31 -46.35
N ALA A 128 17.43 0.37 -46.76
CA ALA A 128 17.01 0.42 -48.16
C ALA A 128 18.04 1.13 -49.05
N GLU A 129 18.63 2.23 -48.60
CA GLU A 129 19.70 2.92 -49.33
C GLU A 129 20.96 2.06 -49.49
N LEU A 130 21.34 1.31 -48.45
CA LEU A 130 22.47 0.38 -48.53
C LEU A 130 22.20 -0.74 -49.54
N LEU A 131 20.99 -1.31 -49.54
CA LEU A 131 20.59 -2.32 -50.52
C LEU A 131 20.61 -1.77 -51.95
N ASN A 132 20.12 -0.54 -52.17
CA ASN A 132 20.17 0.10 -53.48
C ASN A 132 21.60 0.38 -53.95
N LYS A 133 22.54 0.70 -53.04
CA LYS A 133 23.96 0.85 -53.41
C LYS A 133 24.60 -0.48 -53.78
N ILE A 134 24.24 -1.57 -53.09
CA ILE A 134 24.74 -2.91 -53.37
C ILE A 134 24.18 -3.46 -54.69
N LEU A 135 22.92 -3.15 -55.03
CA LEU A 135 22.25 -3.65 -56.23
C LEU A 135 22.61 -2.88 -57.52
N ASN A 136 23.14 -1.66 -57.40
CA ASN A 136 23.55 -0.81 -58.53
C ASN A 136 25.07 -0.78 -58.79
N HIS A 137 25.82 -1.65 -58.10
CA HIS A 137 27.23 -1.96 -58.34
C HIS A 137 27.38 -3.42 -58.74
#